data_AF-A0A7S2FVF1-F1
#
_entry.id   AF-A0A7S2FVF1-F1
#
_cell.length_a   1.000
_cell.length_b   1.000
_cell.length_c   1.000
_cell.angle_alpha   90.00
_cell.angle_beta   90.00
_cell.angle_gamma   90.00
#
_symmetry.space_group_name_H-M   'P 1'
#
loop_
_entity.id
_entity.type
_entity.pdbx_description
1 polymer ?
#
loop_
_entity_poly.entity_id
_entity_poly.type
_entity_poly.pdbx_seq_one_letter_code
_entity_poly.pdbx_strand_id
1 'polypeptide(L)'
;MGGKNEITNTFKPGDLIVHNPGGERYVMQSDNFSGRYDVAHPLEASEAVGEWAKVEGTPSVEALDKEGFKAHRPVGRIWAVTVTSSDIAQWFPSGQFMAAWGTPMAVEVDDMLCVPHPTGGEVYRIEKTAFETTYKLDNDE
;
A
#
# COMPACT_ATOMS: atom_id res chain seq x y z
N MET A 1 7.36 -7.78 26.84
CA MET A 1 7.48 -6.32 26.64
C MET A 1 8.32 -6.09 25.40
N GLY A 2 7.70 -5.91 24.24
CA GLY A 2 8.40 -5.62 22.99
C GLY A 2 8.11 -4.18 22.60
N GLY A 3 9.03 -3.26 22.92
CA GLY A 3 8.94 -1.88 22.49
C GLY A 3 8.95 -1.83 20.96
N LYS A 4 8.00 -1.11 20.38
CA LYS A 4 8.04 -0.79 18.95
C LYS A 4 9.39 -0.13 18.67
N ASN A 5 10.14 -0.65 17.69
CA ASN A 5 11.32 0.04 17.18
C ASN A 5 10.83 1.35 16.55
N GLU A 6 10.82 2.43 17.33
CA GLU A 6 10.54 3.76 16.81
C GLU A 6 11.71 4.15 15.92
N ILE A 7 11.48 4.10 14.60
CA ILE A 7 12.43 4.59 13.62
C ILE A 7 12.30 6.12 13.64
N THR A 8 13.25 6.82 14.27
CA THR A 8 13.33 8.28 14.18
C THR A 8 13.89 8.67 12.82
N ASN A 9 13.00 8.94 11.85
CA ASN A 9 13.43 9.49 10.56
C ASN A 9 13.73 10.98 10.74
N THR A 10 14.99 11.38 10.69
CA THR A 10 15.38 12.80 10.82
C THR A 10 15.13 13.51 9.50
N PHE A 11 14.17 14.44 9.50
CA PHE A 11 13.83 15.27 8.35
C PHE A 11 15.06 15.97 7.76
N LYS A 12 15.21 15.89 6.43
CA LYS A 12 16.22 16.62 5.66
C LYS A 12 15.55 17.56 4.67
N PRO A 13 16.20 18.69 4.31
CA PRO A 13 15.72 19.53 3.22
C PRO A 13 15.48 18.70 1.95
N GLY A 14 14.26 18.77 1.41
CA GLY A 14 13.81 17.98 0.26
C GLY A 14 12.95 16.76 0.61
N ASP A 15 12.91 16.34 1.88
CA ASP A 15 11.95 15.33 2.32
C ASP A 15 10.52 15.89 2.29
N LEU A 16 9.56 14.98 2.11
CA LEU A 16 8.14 15.27 2.04
C LEU A 16 7.43 14.83 3.33
N ILE A 17 6.41 15.58 3.72
CA ILE A 17 5.41 15.12 4.68
C ILE A 17 4.29 14.46 3.88
N VAL A 18 4.06 13.17 4.13
CA VAL A 18 3.02 12.37 3.48
C VAL A 18 1.90 12.10 4.48
N HIS A 19 0.66 12.16 4.01
CA HIS A 19 -0.54 11.83 4.77
C HIS A 19 -1.18 10.57 4.18
N ASN A 20 -1.43 9.54 4.99
CA ASN A 20 -2.10 8.32 4.54
C ASN A 20 -3.63 8.37 4.75
N PRO A 21 -4.40 7.48 4.10
CA PRO A 21 -5.82 7.29 4.39
C PRO A 21 -6.20 7.09 5.86
N GLY A 22 -5.29 6.58 6.69
CA GLY A 22 -5.51 6.36 8.12
C GLY A 22 -5.30 7.59 9.01
N GLY A 23 -5.04 8.77 8.43
CA GLY A 23 -4.81 10.01 9.18
C GLY A 23 -3.38 10.20 9.68
N GLU A 24 -2.49 9.25 9.43
CA GLU A 24 -1.10 9.36 9.89
C GLU A 24 -0.29 10.26 8.96
N ARG A 25 0.58 11.07 9.57
CA ARG A 25 1.56 11.92 8.88
C ARG A 25 2.96 11.41 9.16
N TYR A 26 3.76 11.24 8.11
CA TYR A 26 5.13 10.74 8.24
C TYR A 26 6.05 11.37 7.19
N VAL A 27 7.35 11.29 7.45
CA VAL A 27 8.39 11.82 6.55
C VAL A 27 8.77 10.76 5.53
N MET A 28 8.76 11.12 4.25
CA MET A 28 9.22 10.29 3.13
C MET A 28 10.25 11.06 2.29
N GLN A 29 11.33 10.39 1.89
CA GLN A 29 12.30 10.97 0.95
C GLN A 29 11.65 11.22 -0.41
N SER A 30 12.00 12.32 -1.07
CA SER A 30 11.45 12.70 -2.38
C SER A 30 11.58 11.60 -3.42
N ASP A 31 12.74 10.93 -3.47
CA ASP A 31 13.01 9.88 -4.46
C ASP A 31 12.07 8.68 -4.27
N ASN A 32 11.86 8.26 -3.01
CA ASN A 32 10.92 7.20 -2.68
C ASN A 32 9.48 7.56 -3.05
N PHE A 33 9.09 8.83 -2.87
CA PHE A 33 7.77 9.30 -3.26
C PHE A 33 7.62 9.30 -4.79
N SER A 34 8.60 9.86 -5.52
CA SER A 34 8.58 9.91 -6.98
C SER A 34 8.61 8.54 -7.66
N GLY A 35 9.19 7.53 -7.01
CA GLY A 35 9.15 6.15 -7.48
C GLY A 35 7.79 5.44 -7.26
N ARG A 36 6.89 6.01 -6.45
CA ARG A 36 5.62 5.40 -6.06
C ARG A 36 4.39 6.16 -6.57
N TYR A 37 4.54 7.43 -6.89
CA TYR A 37 3.44 8.32 -7.25
C TYR A 37 3.76 9.17 -8.48
N ASP A 38 2.73 9.50 -9.27
CA ASP A 38 2.85 10.46 -10.38
C ASP A 38 2.98 11.88 -9.83
N VAL A 39 4.23 12.30 -9.66
CA VAL A 39 4.58 13.65 -9.19
C VAL A 39 4.39 14.72 -10.27
N ALA A 40 4.33 14.34 -11.55
CA ALA A 40 4.20 15.27 -12.66
C ALA A 40 2.75 15.76 -12.81
N HIS A 41 1.77 14.93 -12.43
CA HIS A 41 0.35 15.23 -12.56
C HIS A 41 -0.38 15.06 -11.21
N PRO A 42 -0.24 16.02 -10.27
CA PRO A 42 -1.04 16.02 -9.05
C PRO A 42 -2.53 16.04 -9.39
N LEU A 43 -3.32 15.36 -8.56
CA LEU A 43 -4.76 15.33 -8.64
C LEU A 43 -5.36 16.65 -8.17
N GLU A 44 -6.43 17.08 -8.83
CA GLU A 44 -7.30 18.11 -8.28
C GLU A 44 -8.07 17.57 -7.08
N ALA A 45 -8.48 18.46 -6.15
CA ALA A 45 -9.17 18.06 -4.93
C ALA A 45 -10.46 17.25 -5.22
N SER A 46 -11.17 17.58 -6.30
CA SER A 46 -12.36 16.86 -6.75
C SER A 46 -12.08 15.44 -7.26
N GLU A 47 -10.86 15.17 -7.73
CA GLU A 47 -10.43 13.85 -8.20
C GLU A 47 -9.82 12.98 -7.09
N ALA A 48 -9.33 13.61 -6.02
CA ALA A 48 -8.69 12.93 -4.90
C ALA A 48 -9.69 12.27 -3.93
N VAL A 49 -10.99 12.45 -4.13
CA VAL A 49 -12.04 11.94 -3.25
C VAL A 49 -12.26 10.44 -3.48
N GLY A 50 -11.71 9.59 -2.61
CA GLY A 50 -11.96 8.15 -2.58
C GLY A 50 -12.79 7.70 -1.37
N GLU A 51 -13.13 6.40 -1.27
CA GLU A 51 -13.80 5.83 -0.09
C GLU A 51 -13.05 6.14 1.23
N TRP A 52 -11.73 6.26 1.17
CA TRP A 52 -10.90 6.66 2.31
C TRP A 52 -11.26 8.04 2.90
N ALA A 53 -11.72 8.98 2.07
CA ALA A 53 -12.11 10.31 2.53
C ALA A 53 -13.41 10.31 3.36
N LYS A 54 -14.10 9.15 3.43
CA LYS A 54 -15.31 8.95 4.23
C LYS A 54 -15.04 8.32 5.60
N VAL A 55 -13.79 7.95 5.90
CA VAL A 55 -13.41 7.32 7.17
C VAL A 55 -13.46 8.38 8.28
N GLU A 56 -14.23 8.09 9.34
CA GLU A 56 -14.36 8.98 10.50
C GLU A 56 -12.99 9.31 11.11
N GLY A 57 -12.75 10.59 11.40
CA GLY A 57 -11.47 11.07 11.92
C GLY A 57 -10.43 11.41 10.85
N THR A 58 -10.69 11.15 9.57
CA THR A 58 -9.79 11.52 8.46
C THR A 58 -10.05 12.98 8.05
N PRO A 59 -9.01 13.82 7.91
CA PRO A 59 -9.18 15.16 7.34
C PRO A 59 -9.79 15.12 5.93
N SER A 60 -10.65 16.07 5.61
CA SER A 60 -11.18 16.19 4.25
C SER A 60 -10.08 16.60 3.27
N VAL A 61 -10.26 16.29 1.99
CA VAL A 61 -9.33 16.69 0.94
C VAL A 61 -9.15 18.22 0.91
N GLU A 62 -10.23 18.98 1.12
CA GLU A 62 -10.16 20.45 1.18
C GLU A 62 -9.39 20.97 2.38
N ALA A 63 -9.43 20.27 3.52
CA ALA A 63 -8.63 20.61 4.69
C ALA A 63 -7.14 20.40 4.39
N LEU A 64 -6.80 19.26 3.77
CA LEU A 64 -5.43 18.94 3.37
C LEU A 64 -4.89 19.92 2.30
N ASP A 65 -5.70 20.30 1.32
CA ASP A 65 -5.30 21.27 0.29
C ASP A 65 -5.00 22.66 0.90
N LYS A 66 -5.80 23.10 1.88
CA LYS A 66 -5.53 24.34 2.63
C LYS A 66 -4.23 24.30 3.44
N GLU A 67 -3.79 23.11 3.84
CA GLU A 67 -2.49 22.89 4.49
C GLU A 67 -1.33 22.79 3.48
N GLY A 68 -1.63 22.80 2.17
CA GLY A 68 -0.64 22.72 1.09
C GLY A 68 -0.33 21.29 0.62
N PHE A 69 -1.08 20.28 1.07
CA PHE A 69 -0.95 18.94 0.53
C PHE A 69 -1.48 18.86 -0.90
N LYS A 70 -0.86 18.00 -1.70
CA LYS A 70 -1.32 17.61 -3.04
C LYS A 70 -1.49 16.10 -3.09
N ALA A 71 -2.58 15.66 -3.68
CA ALA A 71 -2.85 14.24 -3.87
C ALA A 71 -2.17 13.76 -5.16
N HIS A 72 -1.63 12.55 -5.15
CA HIS A 72 -0.94 11.98 -6.31
C HIS A 72 -1.42 10.55 -6.56
N ARG A 73 -1.58 10.18 -7.84
CA ARG A 73 -1.96 8.82 -8.22
C ARG A 73 -0.80 7.86 -7.95
N PRO A 74 -1.01 6.69 -7.33
CA PRO A 74 0.01 5.66 -7.24
C PRO A 74 0.31 5.10 -8.64
N VAL A 75 1.59 4.81 -8.92
CA VAL A 75 2.04 4.23 -10.21
C VAL A 75 2.49 2.77 -10.11
N GLY A 76 2.52 2.22 -8.89
CA GLY A 76 2.93 0.84 -8.64
C GLY A 76 1.94 -0.17 -9.20
N ARG A 77 2.45 -1.24 -9.81
CA ARG A 77 1.69 -2.41 -10.27
C ARG A 77 2.15 -3.67 -9.55
N ILE A 78 1.24 -4.62 -9.40
CA ILE A 78 1.52 -5.93 -8.84
C ILE A 78 0.87 -7.00 -9.72
N TRP A 79 1.41 -8.21 -9.69
CA TRP A 79 0.63 -9.39 -10.06
C TRP A 79 0.01 -9.97 -8.80
N ALA A 80 -1.22 -10.45 -8.91
CA ALA A 80 -1.93 -11.08 -7.81
C ALA A 80 -2.69 -12.32 -8.30
N VAL A 81 -2.70 -13.37 -7.49
CA VAL A 81 -3.49 -14.57 -7.70
C VAL A 81 -4.30 -14.88 -6.44
N THR A 82 -5.57 -15.24 -6.63
CA THR A 82 -6.44 -15.68 -5.54
C THR A 82 -6.10 -17.10 -5.14
N VAL A 83 -5.89 -17.33 -3.85
CA VAL A 83 -5.57 -18.65 -3.30
C VAL A 83 -6.81 -19.53 -3.29
N THR A 84 -6.72 -20.70 -3.90
CA THR A 84 -7.78 -21.71 -3.87
C THR A 84 -7.51 -22.79 -2.83
N SER A 85 -8.51 -23.62 -2.54
CA SER A 85 -8.32 -24.81 -1.69
C SER A 85 -7.34 -25.82 -2.28
N SER A 86 -7.23 -25.89 -3.61
CA SER A 86 -6.23 -26.71 -4.29
C SER A 86 -4.82 -26.17 -4.04
N ASP A 87 -4.63 -24.86 -4.06
CA ASP A 87 -3.33 -24.23 -3.79
C ASP A 87 -2.89 -24.47 -2.34
N ILE A 88 -3.81 -24.39 -1.39
CA ILE A 88 -3.51 -24.73 0.02
C ILE A 88 -3.04 -26.18 0.14
N ALA A 89 -3.78 -27.13 -0.45
CA ALA A 89 -3.43 -28.54 -0.37
C ALA A 89 -2.09 -28.87 -1.06
N GLN A 90 -1.79 -28.19 -2.16
CA GLN A 90 -0.62 -28.47 -2.98
C GLN A 90 0.65 -27.74 -2.50
N TRP A 91 0.54 -26.46 -2.15
CA TRP A 91 1.68 -25.57 -1.94
C TRP A 91 1.84 -25.11 -0.49
N PHE A 92 0.76 -25.10 0.29
CA PHE A 92 0.76 -24.62 1.67
C PHE A 92 0.21 -25.66 2.66
N PRO A 93 0.76 -26.90 2.73
CA PRO A 93 0.24 -27.96 3.59
C PRO A 93 0.28 -27.61 5.09
N SER A 94 1.14 -26.67 5.49
CA SER A 94 1.19 -26.11 6.85
C SER A 94 0.33 -24.86 7.04
N GLY A 95 -0.43 -24.44 6.04
CA GLY A 95 -1.25 -23.22 6.05
C GLY A 95 -0.46 -21.91 6.06
N GLN A 96 0.84 -21.95 5.75
CA GLN A 96 1.72 -20.78 5.78
C GLN A 96 2.93 -20.94 4.86
N PHE A 97 3.57 -19.83 4.51
CA PHE A 97 4.90 -19.79 3.88
C PHE A 97 5.83 -18.82 4.62
N MET A 98 7.13 -18.92 4.37
CA MET A 98 8.10 -17.95 4.89
C MET A 98 8.24 -16.79 3.89
N ALA A 99 7.86 -15.57 4.31
CA ALA A 99 8.07 -14.39 3.48
C ALA A 99 9.55 -14.07 3.29
N ALA A 100 9.87 -13.29 2.25
CA ALA A 100 11.25 -12.91 1.94
C ALA A 100 11.98 -12.18 3.09
N TRP A 101 11.23 -11.48 3.95
CA TRP A 101 11.75 -10.80 5.15
C TRP A 101 11.81 -11.70 6.40
N GLY A 102 11.66 -13.03 6.25
CA GLY A 102 11.89 -14.00 7.31
C GLY A 102 10.77 -14.13 8.34
N THR A 103 9.54 -13.70 8.01
CA THR A 103 8.37 -13.87 8.88
C THR A 103 7.43 -14.94 8.31
N PRO A 104 6.94 -15.89 9.12
CA PRO A 104 5.90 -16.81 8.72
C PRO A 104 4.60 -16.08 8.39
N MET A 105 4.04 -16.33 7.22
CA MET A 105 2.80 -15.75 6.72
C MET A 105 1.75 -16.85 6.58
N ALA A 106 0.71 -16.81 7.42
CA ALA A 106 -0.47 -17.65 7.25
C ALA A 106 -1.17 -17.31 5.92
N VAL A 107 -1.71 -18.33 5.25
CA VAL A 107 -2.42 -18.22 3.99
C VAL A 107 -3.73 -18.97 4.10
N GLU A 108 -4.82 -18.30 3.75
CA GLU A 108 -6.17 -18.86 3.74
C GLU A 108 -6.73 -18.90 2.32
N VAL A 109 -7.79 -19.67 2.10
CA VAL A 109 -8.53 -19.62 0.83
C VAL A 109 -9.09 -18.20 0.66
N ASP A 110 -9.12 -17.73 -0.57
CA ASP A 110 -9.51 -16.37 -0.99
C ASP A 110 -8.50 -15.26 -0.68
N ASP A 111 -7.42 -15.52 0.07
CA ASP A 111 -6.30 -14.58 0.17
C ASP A 111 -5.68 -14.29 -1.20
N MET A 112 -5.00 -13.14 -1.31
CA MET A 112 -4.27 -12.75 -2.51
C MET A 112 -2.78 -12.94 -2.30
N LEU A 113 -2.16 -13.81 -3.10
CA LEU A 113 -0.70 -13.89 -3.21
C LEU A 113 -0.23 -12.93 -4.28
N CYS A 114 0.68 -12.04 -3.89
CA CYS A 114 1.08 -10.90 -4.69
C CYS A 114 2.59 -10.87 -4.89
N VAL A 115 3.02 -10.29 -6.02
CA VAL A 115 4.42 -9.95 -6.31
C VAL A 115 4.51 -8.60 -7.02
N PRO A 116 5.61 -7.84 -6.88
CA PRO A 116 5.81 -6.59 -7.63
C PRO A 116 5.86 -6.83 -9.15
N HIS A 117 5.21 -5.97 -9.94
CA HIS A 117 5.36 -5.96 -11.40
C HIS A 117 6.41 -4.92 -11.84
N PRO A 118 7.23 -5.19 -12.86
CA PRO A 118 7.34 -6.43 -13.65
C PRO A 118 8.36 -7.42 -13.07
N THR A 119 9.07 -7.04 -12.01
CA THR A 119 10.27 -7.76 -11.56
C THR A 119 9.98 -9.09 -10.90
N GLY A 120 8.78 -9.24 -10.31
CA GLY A 120 8.50 -10.31 -9.36
C GLY A 120 9.45 -10.26 -8.16
N GLY A 121 9.74 -11.44 -7.59
CA GLY A 121 10.82 -11.67 -6.63
C GLY A 121 10.36 -11.84 -5.19
N GLU A 122 9.47 -10.97 -4.70
CA GLU A 122 8.97 -11.04 -3.33
C GLU A 122 7.50 -11.46 -3.33
N VAL A 123 7.24 -12.69 -2.85
CA VAL A 123 5.87 -13.15 -2.61
C VAL A 123 5.41 -12.66 -1.25
N TYR A 124 4.26 -11.99 -1.22
CA TYR A 124 3.58 -11.57 -0.01
C TYR A 124 2.09 -11.88 -0.10
N ARG A 125 1.43 -11.92 1.06
CA ARG A 125 -0.01 -12.18 1.16
C ARG A 125 -0.73 -10.91 1.55
N ILE A 126 -1.86 -10.64 0.90
CA ILE A 126 -2.84 -9.64 1.31
C ILE A 126 -4.16 -10.36 1.53
N GLU A 127 -4.85 -10.03 2.61
CA GLU A 127 -6.22 -10.53 2.86
C GLU A 127 -7.19 -9.95 1.83
N LYS A 128 -8.21 -10.72 1.44
CA LYS A 128 -9.13 -10.37 0.35
C LYS A 128 -9.75 -8.97 0.48
N THR A 129 -10.37 -8.65 1.62
CA THR A 129 -11.04 -7.36 1.80
C THR A 129 -10.06 -6.19 1.77
N ALA A 130 -8.86 -6.37 2.34
CA ALA A 130 -7.79 -5.38 2.25
C ALA A 130 -7.34 -5.20 0.79
N PHE A 131 -7.21 -6.27 0.02
CA PHE A 131 -6.85 -6.21 -1.39
C PHE A 131 -7.91 -5.46 -2.21
N GLU A 132 -9.19 -5.84 -2.07
CA GLU A 132 -10.31 -5.23 -2.78
C GLU A 132 -10.49 -3.73 -2.46
N THR A 133 -10.06 -3.30 -1.27
CA THR A 133 -10.13 -1.89 -0.85
C THR A 133 -8.94 -1.06 -1.35
N THR A 134 -7.78 -1.69 -1.59
CA THR A 134 -6.52 -0.98 -1.85
C THR A 134 -5.99 -1.16 -3.27
N TYR A 135 -6.49 -2.14 -4.01
CA TYR A 135 -6.11 -2.42 -5.39
C TYR A 135 -7.33 -2.38 -6.31
N LYS A 136 -7.06 -2.03 -7.57
CA LYS A 136 -8.00 -2.14 -8.68
C LYS A 136 -7.34 -2.92 -9.80
N LEU A 137 -8.14 -3.64 -10.58
CA LEU A 137 -7.63 -4.28 -11.79
C LEU A 137 -7.10 -3.19 -12.72
N ASP A 138 -5.85 -3.37 -13.15
CA ASP A 138 -5.25 -2.53 -14.18
C ASP A 138 -5.52 -3.18 -15.53
N ASN A 139 -6.34 -2.52 -16.36
CA ASN A 139 -6.72 -3.02 -17.69
C ASN A 139 -5.81 -2.47 -18.80
N ASP A 140 -4.79 -1.70 -18.45
CA ASP A 140 -3.86 -1.11 -19.41
C ASP A 140 -2.77 -2.14 -19.76
N GLU A 141 -2.94 -2.82 -20.92
CA GLU A 141 -1.96 -3.73 -21.55
C GLU A 141 -0.65 -3.03 -21.95
#